data_AF-K0WCQ9-F1
#
_entry.id   AF-K0WCQ9-F1
#
_cell.length_a   1.000
_cell.length_b   1.000
_cell.length_c   1.000
_cell.angle_alpha   90.00
_cell.angle_beta   90.00
_cell.angle_gamma   90.00
#
_symmetry.space_group_name_H-M   'P 1'
#
loop_
_entity.id
_entity.type
_entity.pdbx_description
1 polymer ?
#
loop_
_entity_poly.entity_id
_entity_poly.type
_entity_poly.pdbx_seq_one_letter_code
_entity_poly.pdbx_strand_id
1 'polypeptide(L)'
;NRLRFYSNDDRAGRRGFREIDVGPENPTFRAFLPLPNFGIGYNESKIIEVAEVIRSIVAMKPMWPTFETGHHICQIVDACMESSRQRCWVDIPLN
;
A
#
# COMPACT_ATOMS: atom_id res chain seq x y z
N ASN A 1 -15.66 4.60 -3.17
CA ASN A 1 -14.37 4.12 -2.60
C ASN A 1 -13.79 5.22 -1.73
N ARG A 2 -13.79 5.02 -0.39
CA ARG A 2 -13.67 6.10 0.59
C ARG A 2 -13.00 5.61 1.88
N LEU A 3 -12.06 6.38 2.40
CA LEU A 3 -11.44 6.20 3.71
C LEU A 3 -12.27 6.92 4.77
N ARG A 4 -12.60 6.23 5.87
CA ARG A 4 -13.11 6.87 7.09
C ARG A 4 -11.93 7.18 8.00
N PHE A 5 -11.49 8.43 7.96
CA PHE A 5 -10.34 8.89 8.72
C PHE A 5 -10.78 9.50 10.05
N TYR A 6 -10.04 9.20 11.12
CA TYR A 6 -10.17 9.84 12.42
C TYR A 6 -8.78 10.24 12.93
N SER A 7 -8.66 11.41 13.56
CA SER A 7 -7.46 11.81 14.30
C SER A 7 -7.79 12.36 15.68
N ASN A 8 -7.03 11.94 16.68
CA ASN A 8 -7.09 12.53 18.03
C ASN A 8 -6.50 13.95 18.08
N ASP A 9 -5.68 14.32 17.10
CA ASP A 9 -5.08 15.66 16.98
C ASP A 9 -6.07 16.70 16.47
N ASP A 10 -7.25 16.28 15.98
CA ASP A 10 -8.30 17.20 15.57
C ASP A 10 -8.79 18.02 16.79
N ARG A 11 -9.07 19.31 16.54
CA ARG A 11 -9.48 20.28 17.56
C ARG A 11 -10.70 19.79 18.34
N ALA A 12 -10.78 20.14 19.63
CA ALA A 12 -11.96 19.88 20.44
C ALA A 12 -13.23 20.42 19.76
N GLY A 13 -14.29 19.60 19.71
CA GLY A 13 -15.54 19.91 18.99
C GLY A 13 -15.51 19.63 17.48
N ARG A 14 -14.37 19.21 16.91
CA ARG A 14 -14.23 18.79 15.51
C ARG A 14 -13.77 17.34 15.34
N ARG A 15 -13.55 16.62 16.45
CA ARG A 15 -13.23 15.19 16.45
C ARG A 15 -14.43 14.39 15.93
N GLY A 16 -14.16 13.47 15.02
CA GLY A 16 -15.16 12.62 14.37
C GLY A 16 -14.58 12.00 13.11
N PHE A 17 -15.28 11.01 12.56
CA PHE A 17 -14.87 10.43 11.29
C PHE A 17 -15.13 11.43 10.16
N ARG A 18 -14.10 11.68 9.36
CA ARG A 18 -14.19 12.38 8.08
C ARG A 18 -14.06 11.38 6.95
N GLU A 19 -14.90 11.55 5.96
CA GLU A 19 -14.97 10.69 4.80
C GLU A 19 -14.14 11.30 3.67
N ILE A 20 -13.09 10.58 3.27
CA ILE A 20 -12.13 11.00 2.22
C ILE A 20 -12.32 10.07 1.03
N ASP A 21 -12.89 10.61 -0.05
CA ASP A 21 -13.00 9.87 -1.31
C ASP A 21 -11.63 9.69 -1.94
N VAL A 22 -11.43 8.56 -2.61
CA VAL A 22 -10.37 8.48 -3.62
C VAL A 22 -10.72 9.41 -4.77
N GLY A 23 -9.74 10.15 -5.30
CA GLY A 23 -10.01 11.08 -6.37
C GLY A 23 -8.77 11.46 -7.18
N PRO A 24 -8.97 12.37 -8.16
CA PRO A 24 -7.94 12.78 -9.10
C PRO A 24 -6.79 13.54 -8.44
N GLU A 25 -6.87 13.92 -7.17
CA GLU A 25 -5.72 14.43 -6.39
C GLU A 25 -4.58 13.41 -6.30
N ASN A 26 -4.87 12.10 -6.37
CA ASN A 26 -3.85 11.07 -6.56
C ASN A 26 -3.49 10.98 -8.07
N PRO A 27 -2.23 11.23 -8.47
CA PRO A 27 -1.83 11.24 -9.88
C PRO A 27 -2.07 9.90 -10.59
N THR A 28 -1.90 8.79 -9.88
CA THR A 28 -2.09 7.45 -10.40
C THR A 28 -3.56 7.16 -10.66
N PHE A 29 -4.47 7.59 -9.77
CA PHE A 29 -5.91 7.49 -10.00
C PHE A 29 -6.37 8.36 -11.19
N ARG A 30 -5.87 9.61 -11.27
CA ARG A 30 -6.19 10.57 -12.34
C ARG A 30 -5.88 10.04 -13.74
N ALA A 31 -4.89 9.15 -13.87
CA ALA A 31 -4.54 8.53 -15.14
C ALA A 31 -5.66 7.63 -15.71
N PHE A 32 -6.61 7.18 -14.88
CA PHE A 32 -7.73 6.32 -15.29
C PHE A 32 -9.08 7.02 -15.25
N LEU A 33 -9.36 7.80 -14.19
CA LEU A 33 -10.68 8.38 -13.96
C LEU A 33 -10.59 9.87 -13.57
N PRO A 34 -11.42 10.74 -14.17
CA PRO A 34 -11.42 12.17 -13.84
C PRO A 34 -12.32 12.54 -12.64
N LEU A 35 -13.18 11.62 -12.21
CA LEU A 35 -14.17 11.85 -11.15
C LEU A 35 -13.84 11.07 -9.87
N PRO A 36 -14.06 11.65 -8.67
CA PRO A 36 -13.79 10.99 -7.40
C PRO A 36 -14.81 9.90 -7.07
N ASN A 37 -14.51 9.12 -6.03
CA ASN A 37 -15.34 8.08 -5.41
C ASN A 37 -15.58 6.82 -6.26
N PHE A 38 -15.04 6.74 -7.47
CA PHE A 38 -14.98 5.50 -8.24
C PHE A 38 -13.83 4.61 -7.77
N GLY A 39 -13.99 3.30 -7.90
CA GLY A 39 -12.89 2.35 -7.69
C GLY A 39 -12.08 2.16 -8.96
N ILE A 40 -10.78 1.93 -8.82
CA ILE A 40 -9.98 1.27 -9.87
C ILE A 40 -10.04 -0.25 -9.65
N GLY A 41 -10.05 -1.01 -10.73
CA GLY A 41 -10.11 -2.47 -10.67
C GLY A 41 -8.73 -3.12 -10.51
N TYR A 42 -8.75 -4.45 -10.52
CA TYR A 42 -7.55 -5.27 -10.47
C TYR A 42 -6.61 -5.01 -11.67
N ASN A 43 -7.18 -4.87 -12.86
CA ASN A 43 -6.39 -4.66 -14.08
C ASN A 43 -5.70 -3.30 -14.09
N GLU A 44 -6.39 -2.24 -13.66
CA GLU A 44 -5.81 -0.90 -13.51
C GLU A 44 -4.66 -0.92 -12.48
N SER A 45 -4.84 -1.65 -11.38
CA SER A 45 -3.77 -1.85 -10.39
C SER A 45 -2.53 -2.51 -11.03
N LYS A 46 -2.74 -3.50 -11.92
CA LYS A 46 -1.62 -4.14 -12.62
C LYS A 46 -0.95 -3.24 -13.66
N ILE A 47 -1.72 -2.39 -14.34
CA ILE A 47 -1.18 -1.38 -15.26
C ILE A 47 -0.27 -0.40 -14.49
N ILE A 48 -0.67 0.00 -13.28
CA ILE A 48 0.13 0.87 -12.40
C ILE A 48 1.46 0.21 -12.07
N GLU A 49 1.45 -1.05 -11.62
CA GLU A 49 2.67 -1.82 -11.31
C GLU A 49 3.62 -1.90 -12.51
N VAL A 50 3.11 -2.22 -13.70
CA VAL A 50 3.93 -2.27 -14.93
C VAL A 50 4.55 -0.91 -15.24
N ALA A 51 3.79 0.18 -15.08
CA ALA A 51 4.31 1.51 -15.29
C ALA A 51 5.42 1.87 -14.29
N GLU A 52 5.36 1.38 -13.04
CA GLU A 52 6.42 1.55 -12.05
C GLU A 52 7.69 0.75 -12.41
N VAL A 53 7.55 -0.47 -12.92
CA VAL A 53 8.68 -1.26 -13.45
C VAL A 53 9.36 -0.55 -14.62
N ILE A 54 8.59 -0.04 -15.58
CA ILE A 54 9.17 0.70 -16.72
C ILE A 54 9.89 1.96 -16.22
N ARG A 55 9.28 2.71 -15.29
CA ARG A 55 9.91 3.90 -14.68
C ARG A 55 11.19 3.57 -13.93
N SER A 56 11.25 2.44 -13.23
CA SER A 56 12.45 2.05 -12.47
C SER A 56 13.64 1.80 -13.39
N ILE A 57 13.40 1.16 -14.53
CA ILE A 57 14.40 0.91 -15.57
C ILE A 57 14.87 2.23 -16.20
N VAL A 58 13.93 3.06 -16.66
CA VAL A 58 14.27 4.32 -17.36
C VAL A 58 14.98 5.31 -16.43
N ALA A 59 14.56 5.40 -15.17
CA ALA A 59 15.15 6.32 -14.20
C ALA A 59 16.41 5.75 -13.53
N MET A 60 16.75 4.48 -13.76
CA MET A 60 17.81 3.75 -13.04
C MET A 60 17.66 3.87 -11.51
N LYS A 61 16.43 3.80 -11.03
CA LYS A 61 16.08 3.93 -9.61
C LYS A 61 15.18 2.78 -9.18
N PRO A 62 15.45 2.12 -8.04
CA PRO A 62 14.58 1.05 -7.56
C PRO A 62 13.19 1.60 -7.25
N MET A 63 12.17 0.83 -7.61
CA MET A 63 10.79 1.00 -7.17
C MET A 63 10.43 -0.15 -6.23
N TRP A 64 9.50 0.09 -5.32
CA TRP A 64 9.05 -0.93 -4.38
C TRP A 64 8.03 -1.87 -5.05
N PRO A 65 8.08 -3.20 -4.78
CA PRO A 65 9.13 -3.89 -4.04
C PRO A 65 10.36 -4.20 -4.92
N THR A 66 11.54 -4.15 -4.31
CA THR A 66 12.77 -4.76 -4.85
C THR A 66 12.85 -6.24 -4.43
N PHE A 67 13.78 -7.00 -5.01
CA PHE A 67 14.02 -8.38 -4.56
C PHE A 67 14.45 -8.48 -3.09
N GLU A 68 15.23 -7.51 -2.59
CA GLU A 68 15.59 -7.47 -1.18
C GLU A 68 14.35 -7.30 -0.29
N THR A 69 13.49 -6.33 -0.59
CA THR A 69 12.23 -6.15 0.16
C THR A 69 11.29 -7.33 -0.01
N GLY A 70 11.25 -7.95 -1.20
CA GLY A 70 10.45 -9.13 -1.47
C GLY A 70 10.91 -10.34 -0.66
N HIS A 71 12.23 -10.56 -0.57
CA HIS A 71 12.80 -11.62 0.26
C HIS A 71 12.47 -11.40 1.74
N HIS A 72 12.57 -10.17 2.22
CA HIS A 72 12.20 -9.85 3.60
C HIS A 72 10.72 -10.10 3.89
N ILE A 73 9.82 -9.78 2.95
CA ILE A 73 8.40 -10.11 3.06
C ILE A 73 8.21 -11.64 3.16
N CYS A 74 8.93 -12.43 2.36
CA CYS A 74 8.89 -13.90 2.47
C CYS A 74 9.34 -14.39 3.85
N GLN A 75 10.41 -13.84 4.42
CA GLN A 75 10.86 -14.19 5.78
C GLN A 75 9.79 -13.89 6.84
N ILE A 76 9.04 -12.80 6.69
CA ILE A 76 7.91 -12.49 7.58
C ILE A 76 6.80 -13.53 7.44
N VAL A 77 6.48 -13.95 6.21
CA VAL A 77 5.49 -15.03 5.97
C VAL A 77 5.94 -16.33 6.63
N ASP A 78 7.21 -16.71 6.48
CA ASP A 78 7.78 -17.90 7.11
C ASP A 78 7.71 -17.82 8.65
N ALA A 79 8.04 -16.67 9.23
CA ALA A 79 7.93 -16.44 10.67
C ALA A 79 6.49 -16.56 11.19
N CYS A 80 5.50 -16.06 10.45
CA CYS A 80 4.08 -16.24 10.79
C CYS A 80 3.68 -17.72 10.82
N MET A 81 4.13 -18.49 9.81
CA MET A 81 3.86 -19.93 9.73
C MET A 81 4.51 -20.67 10.90
N GLU A 82 5.73 -20.30 11.27
CA GLU A 82 6.47 -20.91 12.38
C GLU A 82 5.88 -20.56 13.74
N SER A 83 5.49 -19.30 13.96
CA SER A 83 4.81 -18.85 15.18
C SER A 83 3.51 -19.62 15.42
N SER A 84 2.71 -19.82 14.36
CA SER A 84 1.50 -20.64 14.42
C SER A 84 1.81 -22.08 14.84
N ARG A 85 2.85 -22.69 14.28
CA ARG A 85 3.29 -24.06 14.59
C ARG A 85 3.77 -24.21 16.03
N GLN A 86 4.56 -23.25 16.52
CA GLN A 86 5.14 -23.29 17.87
C GLN A 86 4.21 -22.74 18.97
N ARG A 87 3.18 -21.98 18.57
CA ARG A 87 2.27 -21.23 19.47
C ARG A 87 3.01 -20.26 20.39
N CYS A 88 4.08 -19.66 19.88
CA CYS A 88 4.87 -18.67 20.60
C CYS A 88 5.33 -17.56 19.65
N TRP A 89 5.86 -16.49 20.23
CA TRP A 89 6.57 -15.47 19.48
C TRP A 89 7.85 -16.05 18.89
N VAL A 90 8.14 -15.68 17.64
CA VAL A 90 9.38 -16.02 16.95
C VAL A 90 9.98 -14.75 16.36
N ASP A 91 11.29 -14.69 16.28
CA ASP A 91 11.99 -13.59 15.64
C ASP A 91 11.97 -13.75 14.12
N ILE A 92 11.84 -12.63 13.41
CA ILE A 92 12.10 -12.57 11.97
C ILE A 92 13.63 -12.46 11.81
N PRO A 93 14.26 -13.21 10.89
CA PRO A 93 15.70 -13.10 10.65
C PRO A 93 16.13 -11.65 10.43
N LEU A 94 17.17 -11.23 11.14
CA LEU A 94 17.85 -9.97 10.86
C LEU A 94 18.75 -10.20 9.63
N ASN A 95 18.61 -9.34 8.63
CA ASN A 95 19.49 -9.31 7.46
C ASN A 95 20.94 -8.99 7.85
#